data_AF-F9DPR9-F1
#
_entry.id   AF-F9DPR9-F1
#
_cell.length_a   1.000
_cell.length_b   1.000
_cell.length_c   1.000
_cell.angle_alpha   90.00
_cell.angle_beta   90.00
_cell.angle_gamma   90.00
#
_symmetry.space_group_name_H-M   'P 1'
#
loop_
_entity.id
_entity.type
_entity.pdbx_description
1 polymer ?
#
loop_
_entity_poly.entity_id
_entity_poly.type
_entity_poly.pdbx_seq_one_letter_code
_entity_poly.pdbx_strand_id
1 'polypeptide(L)' 'MAERMVGKQAPDFTMEAVLADKSFGKVSLQENIKNDKWTVLFFYPMDFTFLSNRNHSDV' A
#
# COMPACT_ATOMS: atom_id res chain seq x y z
N MET A 1 -8.34 6.06 -19.12
CA MET A 1 -9.49 5.68 -18.29
C MET A 1 -9.04 4.55 -17.38
N ALA A 2 -9.34 4.58 -16.08
CA ALA A 2 -9.02 3.46 -15.19
C ALA A 2 -10.04 2.35 -15.41
N GLU A 3 -9.65 1.26 -16.07
CA GLU A 3 -10.49 0.08 -16.20
C GLU A 3 -10.47 -0.69 -14.88
N ARG A 4 -11.63 -0.94 -14.29
CA ARG A 4 -11.75 -1.77 -13.08
C ARG A 4 -11.59 -3.24 -13.48
N MET A 5 -10.49 -3.86 -13.08
CA MET A 5 -10.20 -5.26 -13.36
C MET A 5 -10.50 -6.14 -12.14
N VAL A 6 -11.75 -6.62 -12.04
CA VAL A 6 -12.16 -7.56 -10.98
C VAL A 6 -12.17 -8.98 -11.55
N GLY A 7 -11.63 -9.95 -10.80
CA GLY A 7 -11.58 -11.37 -11.21
C GLY A 7 -10.54 -11.70 -12.29
N LYS A 8 -9.86 -10.70 -12.85
CA LYS A 8 -8.68 -10.87 -13.70
C LYS A 8 -7.43 -10.98 -12.83
N GLN A 9 -6.37 -11.60 -13.35
CA GLN A 9 -5.07 -11.64 -12.68
C GLN A 9 -4.59 -10.21 -12.41
N ALA A 10 -4.20 -9.94 -11.16
CA ALA A 10 -3.69 -8.63 -10.77
C ALA A 10 -2.36 -8.34 -11.50
N PRO A 11 -2.10 -7.08 -11.90
CA PRO A 11 -0.83 -6.69 -12.50
C PRO A 11 0.34 -7.02 -11.57
N ASP A 12 1.39 -7.62 -12.13
CA ASP A 12 2.60 -7.90 -11.36
C ASP A 12 3.28 -6.60 -10.94
N PHE A 13 3.80 -6.58 -9.72
CA PHE A 13 4.59 -5.48 -9.20
C PHE A 13 5.74 -6.00 -8.35
N THR A 14 6.83 -5.24 -8.37
CA THR A 14 7.92 -5.43 -7.43
C THR A 14 8.43 -4.07 -6.99
N MET A 15 8.41 -3.81 -5.68
CA MET A 15 8.71 -2.49 -5.12
C MET A 15 9.63 -2.62 -3.90
N GLU A 16 10.42 -1.58 -3.65
CA GLU A 16 11.13 -1.44 -2.38
C GLU A 16 10.14 -1.01 -1.29
N ALA A 17 10.21 -1.66 -0.13
CA ALA A 17 9.32 -1.41 0.98
C ALA A 17 10.06 -1.52 2.32
N VAL A 18 9.51 -0.86 3.33
CA VAL A 18 9.91 -1.06 4.72
C VAL A 18 9.11 -2.24 5.26
N LEU A 19 9.80 -3.28 5.70
CA LEU A 19 9.20 -4.49 6.26
C LEU A 19 8.78 -4.29 7.71
N ALA A 20 8.03 -5.25 8.26
CA ALA A 20 7.50 -5.19 9.63
C ALA A 20 8.59 -5.05 10.71
N ASP A 21 9.80 -5.51 10.42
CA ASP A 21 10.99 -5.40 11.27
C ASP A 21 11.77 -4.07 11.08
N LYS A 22 11.22 -3.13 10.31
CA LYS A 22 11.83 -1.85 9.92
C LYS A 22 13.06 -1.98 9.02
N SER A 23 13.33 -3.17 8.49
CA SER A 23 14.36 -3.33 7.47
C SER A 23 13.85 -2.85 6.11
N PHE A 24 14.79 -2.45 5.26
CA PHE A 24 14.49 -2.20 3.84
C PHE A 24 14.54 -3.54 3.10
N GLY A 25 13.49 -3.81 2.33
CA GLY A 25 13.38 -5.03 1.56
C GLY A 25 12.65 -4.80 0.24
N LYS A 26 12.50 -5.87 -0.51
CA LYS A 26 11.74 -5.89 -1.76
C LYS A 26 10.49 -6.73 -1.58
N VAL A 27 9.35 -6.23 -2.04
CA VAL A 27 8.07 -6.96 -2.02
C VAL A 27 7.65 -7.24 -3.46
N SER A 28 7.34 -8.51 -3.76
CA SER A 28 6.84 -8.96 -5.06
C SER A 28 5.47 -9.62 -4.89
N LEU A 29 4.54 -9.29 -5.79
CA LEU A 29 3.23 -9.93 -5.81
C LEU A 29 3.34 -11.43 -6.14
N GLN A 30 4.20 -11.79 -7.09
CA GLN A 30 4.42 -13.20 -7.49
C GLN A 30 4.90 -14.05 -6.32
N GLU A 31 5.80 -13.52 -5.50
CA GLU A 31 6.31 -14.23 -4.33
C GLU A 31 5.22 -14.44 -3.27
N ASN A 32 4.36 -13.44 -3.04
CA ASN A 32 3.23 -13.60 -2.12
C ASN A 32 2.24 -14.66 -2.63
N ILE A 33 1.94 -14.68 -3.93
CA ILE A 33 1.06 -15.70 -4.54
C ILE A 33 1.68 -17.10 -4.41
N LYS A 34 2.98 -17.26 -4.69
CA LYS A 34 3.68 -18.56 -4.55
C LYS A 34 3.68 -19.10 -3.13
N ASN A 35 3.65 -18.20 -2.15
CA ASN A 35 3.59 -18.53 -0.73
C ASN A 35 2.14 -18.67 -0.22
N ASP A 36 1.14 -18.74 -1.10
CA ASP A 36 -0.29 -18.80 -0.79
C ASP A 36 -0.77 -17.68 0.16
N LYS A 37 -0.16 -16.49 0.07
CA LYS A 37 -0.51 -15.33 0.88
C LYS A 37 -1.52 -14.43 0.17
N TRP A 38 -2.64 -14.17 0.86
CA TRP A 38 -3.57 -13.11 0.46
C TRP A 38 -2.90 -11.74 0.58
N THR A 39 -2.93 -10.97 -0.50
CA THR A 39 -2.30 -9.65 -0.58
C THR A 39 -3.36 -8.56 -0.75
N VAL A 40 -3.34 -7.56 0.13
CA VAL A 40 -4.17 -6.36 0.04
C VAL A 40 -3.24 -5.17 -0.22
N LEU A 41 -3.41 -4.50 -1.36
CA LEU A 41 -2.63 -3.31 -1.74
C LEU A 41 -3.51 -2.05 -1.59
N PHE A 42 -3.03 -1.07 -0.83
CA PHE A 42 -3.71 0.20 -0.59
C PHE A 42 -2.80 1.36 -0.99
N PHE A 43 -3.32 2.29 -1.79
CA PHE A 43 -2.61 3.52 -2.17
C PHE A 43 -3.09 4.68 -1.31
N TYR A 44 -2.16 5.39 -0.68
CA TYR A 44 -2.41 6.63 0.03
C TYR A 44 -1.71 7.80 -0.69
N PRO A 45 -2.28 9.02 -0.68
CA PRO A 45 -1.88 10.09 -1.59
C PRO A 45 -0.50 10.70 -1.33
N MET A 46 -0.07 10.82 -0.07
CA MET A 46 1.25 11.36 0.29
C MET A 46 1.57 11.07 1.77
N ASP A 47 2.84 10.84 2.07
CA ASP A 47 3.32 10.81 3.46
C ASP A 47 3.31 12.23 4.06
N PHE A 48 2.80 12.35 5.29
CA PHE A 48 2.66 13.61 6.03
C PHE A 48 1.75 14.67 5.39
N THR A 49 0.52 14.29 5.01
CA THR A 49 -0.53 15.30 4.85
C THR A 49 -0.85 15.91 6.22
N PHE A 50 -0.65 17.22 6.39
CA PHE A 50 -1.18 17.96 7.53
C PHE A 50 -2.71 17.86 7.50
N LEU A 51 -3.28 16.93 8.26
CA LEU A 51 -4.69 17.03 8.62
C LEU A 51 -4.83 18.34 9.40
N SER A 52 -5.41 19.36 8.77
CA SER A 52 -5.74 20.60 9.43
C SER A 52 -6.75 20.29 10.54
N ASN A 53 -6.29 20.11 11.77
CA ASN A 53 -7.12 20.34 12.94
C ASN A 53 -7.37 21.84 13.00
N ARG A 54 -8.33 22.30 12.20
CA ARG A 54 -8.94 23.61 12.35
C ARG A 54 -9.88 23.51 13.54
N ASN A 55 -9.48 24.14 14.64
CA ASN A 55 -10.30 24.61 15.76
C ASN A 55 -10.95 23.54 16.65
N HIS A 56 -10.25 23.15 17.73
CA HIS A 56 -10.88 23.22 19.04
C HIS A 56 -10.10 24.25 19.85
N SER A 57 -10.73 25.42 19.97
CA SER A 57 -10.39 26.45 20.94
C SER A 57 -10.53 25.85 22.34
N ASP A 58 -9.41 25.56 22.99
CA ASP A 58 -9.37 25.47 24.44
C ASP A 58 -8.66 26.70 24.97
N VAL A 59 -9.43 27.38 25.81
CA VAL A 59 -9.16 28.58 26.59
C VAL A 59 -7.93 28.42 27.46
#